data_AF-A0A929PIN0-F1
#
_entry.id   AF-A0A929PIN0-F1
#
_cell.length_a   1.000
_cell.length_b   1.000
_cell.length_c   1.000
_cell.angle_alpha   90.00
_cell.angle_beta   90.00
_cell.angle_gamma   90.00
#
_symmetry.space_group_name_H-M   'P 1'
#
loop_
_entity.id
_entity.type
_entity.pdbx_description
1 polymer ?
#
loop_
_entity_poly.entity_id
_entity_poly.type
_entity_poly.pdbx_seq_one_letter_code
_entity_poly.pdbx_strand_id
1 'polypeptide(L)'
;DTPVEVLEESESYLRVRTEEGEEGWVAKQYITSEVPKFIIIEGLKEETNKLNARVEELEKDQASLLDQFEVAKQSHVAKVKELERNVSNSREEASRLNMELAQITKKHKTLLDQSKNVVDLISEQKKLKSNKISLSTKVEYLQQENADLRSTRRLQWFLAGGGVFFIGWIAGKVSRKKKLY
;
A
#
# COMPACT_ATOMS: atom_id res chain seq x y z
N ASP A 1 -47.82 -22.91 -68.60
CA ASP A 1 -48.69 -21.79 -68.99
C ASP A 1 -47.83 -20.60 -69.32
N THR A 2 -48.11 -19.95 -70.46
CA THR A 2 -47.34 -18.82 -70.95
C THR A 2 -48.05 -17.53 -70.54
N PRO A 3 -47.39 -16.59 -69.86
CA PRO A 3 -47.98 -15.28 -69.57
C PRO A 3 -48.22 -14.53 -70.88
N VAL A 4 -49.40 -13.92 -70.99
CA VAL A 4 -49.82 -13.19 -72.19
C VAL A 4 -50.50 -11.88 -71.81
N GLU A 5 -50.23 -10.83 -72.57
CA GLU A 5 -50.92 -9.54 -72.47
C GLU A 5 -52.11 -9.51 -73.43
N VAL A 6 -53.29 -9.12 -72.96
CA VAL A 6 -54.49 -9.01 -73.80
C VAL A 6 -54.51 -7.65 -74.48
N LEU A 7 -54.50 -7.64 -75.82
CA LEU A 7 -54.51 -6.43 -76.64
C LEU A 7 -55.92 -6.05 -77.13
N GLU A 8 -56.73 -7.05 -77.50
CA GLU A 8 -58.06 -6.82 -78.07
C GLU A 8 -59.00 -7.97 -77.70
N GLU A 9 -60.28 -7.65 -77.43
CA GLU A 9 -61.31 -8.63 -77.06
C GLU A 9 -62.42 -8.69 -78.10
N SER A 10 -62.67 -9.89 -78.63
CA SER A 10 -63.78 -10.21 -79.54
C SER A 10 -64.82 -11.11 -78.84
N GLU A 11 -65.85 -11.58 -79.54
CA GLU A 11 -66.96 -12.35 -78.94
C GLU A 11 -66.48 -13.65 -78.27
N SER A 12 -65.63 -14.44 -78.95
CA SER A 12 -65.13 -15.74 -78.46
C SER A 12 -63.59 -15.84 -78.37
N TYR A 13 -62.86 -14.84 -78.88
CA TYR A 13 -61.40 -14.84 -78.95
C TYR A 13 -60.81 -13.57 -78.34
N LEU A 14 -59.58 -13.68 -77.84
CA LEU A 14 -58.74 -12.57 -77.39
C LEU A 14 -57.50 -12.51 -78.29
N ARG A 15 -57.15 -11.32 -78.75
CA ARG A 15 -55.84 -11.06 -79.37
C ARG A 15 -54.86 -10.81 -78.25
N VAL A 16 -53.82 -11.64 -78.17
CA VAL A 16 -52.83 -11.61 -77.10
C VAL A 16 -51.41 -11.45 -77.65
N ARG A 17 -50.53 -10.88 -76.83
CA ARG A 17 -49.09 -10.79 -77.08
C ARG A 17 -48.33 -11.59 -76.03
N THR A 18 -47.39 -12.43 -76.44
CA THR A 18 -46.48 -13.14 -75.53
C THR A 18 -45.36 -12.22 -75.05
N GLU A 19 -44.65 -12.57 -73.97
CA GLU A 19 -43.48 -11.80 -73.52
C GLU A 19 -42.36 -11.71 -74.58
N GLU A 20 -42.30 -12.67 -75.49
CA GLU A 20 -41.36 -12.70 -76.62
C GLU A 20 -41.78 -11.78 -77.78
N GLY A 21 -42.94 -11.12 -77.68
CA GLY A 21 -43.45 -10.16 -78.65
C GLY A 21 -44.28 -10.76 -79.78
N GLU A 22 -44.60 -12.06 -79.72
CA GLU A 22 -45.46 -12.72 -80.71
C GLU A 22 -46.93 -12.38 -80.48
N GLU A 23 -47.67 -12.05 -81.54
CA GLU A 23 -49.09 -11.72 -81.47
C GLU A 23 -49.96 -12.77 -82.14
N GLY A 24 -51.10 -13.11 -81.53
CA GLY A 24 -52.04 -14.08 -82.08
C GLY A 24 -53.43 -14.04 -81.44
N TRP A 25 -54.37 -14.80 -82.01
CA TRP A 25 -55.72 -14.96 -81.46
C TRP A 25 -55.86 -16.27 -80.70
N VAL A 26 -56.35 -16.21 -79.47
CA VAL A 26 -56.57 -17.37 -78.59
C VAL A 26 -58.01 -17.35 -78.06
N ALA A 27 -58.66 -18.51 -77.96
CA ALA A 27 -60.04 -18.58 -77.47
C ALA A 27 -60.12 -18.23 -75.98
N LYS A 28 -61.16 -17.49 -75.57
CA LYS A 28 -61.36 -17.02 -74.19
C LYS A 28 -61.28 -18.13 -73.14
N GLN A 29 -61.77 -19.32 -73.46
CA GLN A 29 -61.77 -20.48 -72.55
C GLN A 29 -60.37 -20.98 -72.16
N TYR A 30 -59.33 -20.61 -72.91
CA TYR A 30 -57.95 -21.00 -72.63
C TYR A 30 -57.13 -19.89 -71.96
N ILE A 31 -57.73 -18.73 -71.70
CA ILE A 31 -57.09 -17.61 -71.01
C ILE A 31 -57.76 -17.45 -69.65
N THR A 32 -56.94 -17.51 -68.60
CA THR A 32 -57.35 -17.22 -67.22
C THR A 32 -56.62 -15.97 -66.75
N SER A 33 -57.33 -15.12 -66.01
CA SER A 33 -56.74 -13.96 -65.34
C SER A 33 -56.03 -14.34 -64.03
N GLU A 34 -56.33 -15.51 -63.47
CA GLU A 34 -55.69 -16.01 -62.26
C GLU A 34 -54.37 -16.72 -62.60
N VAL A 35 -53.34 -16.44 -61.80
CA VAL A 35 -52.06 -17.15 -61.89
C VAL A 35 -52.28 -18.63 -61.60
N PRO A 36 -51.76 -19.54 -62.44
CA PRO A 36 -51.89 -20.97 -62.23
C PRO A 36 -51.41 -21.40 -60.84
N LYS A 37 -52.21 -22.24 -60.17
CA LYS A 37 -51.93 -22.74 -58.81
C LYS A 37 -50.55 -23.39 -58.67
N PHE A 38 -50.06 -24.04 -59.72
CA PHE A 38 -48.73 -24.66 -59.73
C PHE A 38 -47.61 -23.61 -59.50
N ILE A 39 -47.67 -22.47 -60.18
CA ILE A 39 -46.70 -21.37 -60.04
C ILE A 39 -46.74 -20.80 -58.61
N ILE A 40 -47.95 -20.61 -58.06
CA ILE A 40 -48.12 -20.14 -56.67
C ILE A 40 -47.52 -21.14 -55.67
N ILE A 41 -47.81 -22.43 -55.84
CA ILE A 41 -47.30 -23.50 -54.95
C ILE A 41 -45.78 -23.59 -55.04
N GLU A 42 -45.20 -23.45 -56.22
CA GLU A 42 -43.75 -23.44 -56.42
C GLU A 42 -43.10 -22.24 -55.72
N GLY A 43 -43.63 -21.04 -55.91
CA GLY A 43 -43.16 -19.84 -55.20
C GLY A 43 -43.28 -19.94 -53.68
N LEU A 44 -44.41 -20.45 -53.18
CA LEU A 44 -44.60 -20.68 -51.74
C LEU A 44 -43.63 -21.72 -51.18
N LYS A 45 -43.29 -22.77 -51.94
CA LYS A 45 -42.28 -23.76 -51.54
C LYS A 45 -40.90 -23.13 -51.44
N GLU A 46 -40.50 -22.32 -52.42
CA GLU A 46 -39.22 -21.60 -52.38
C GLU A 46 -39.15 -20.66 -51.18
N GLU A 47 -40.21 -19.89 -50.93
CA GLU A 47 -40.28 -18.97 -49.80
C GLU A 47 -40.21 -19.71 -48.46
N THR A 48 -40.93 -20.83 -48.33
CA THR A 48 -40.88 -21.68 -47.13
C THR A 48 -39.49 -22.24 -46.90
N ASN A 49 -38.81 -22.72 -47.97
CA ASN A 49 -37.44 -23.22 -47.87
C ASN A 49 -36.47 -22.12 -47.44
N LYS A 50 -36.62 -20.91 -47.99
CA LYS A 50 -35.80 -19.75 -47.63
C LYS A 50 -36.03 -19.32 -46.18
N LEU A 51 -37.30 -19.30 -45.73
CA LEU A 51 -37.66 -18.99 -44.35
C LEU A 51 -37.09 -20.03 -43.39
N ASN A 52 -37.21 -21.32 -43.69
CA ASN A 52 -36.65 -22.39 -42.86
C ASN A 52 -35.13 -22.29 -42.75
N ALA A 53 -34.43 -22.06 -43.87
CA ALA A 53 -32.98 -21.85 -43.85
C ALA A 53 -32.58 -20.65 -42.99
N ARG A 54 -33.37 -19.56 -43.03
CA ARG A 54 -33.13 -18.37 -42.21
C ARG A 54 -33.39 -18.62 -40.74
N VAL A 55 -34.41 -19.42 -40.39
CA VAL A 55 -34.68 -19.82 -39.01
C VAL A 55 -33.52 -20.66 -38.47
N GLU A 56 -33.05 -21.66 -39.22
CA GLU A 56 -31.89 -22.48 -38.82
C GLU A 56 -30.63 -21.64 -38.59
N GLU A 57 -30.37 -20.64 -39.45
CA GLU A 57 -29.27 -19.70 -39.29
C GLU A 57 -29.42 -18.86 -38.02
N LEU A 58 -30.60 -18.28 -37.79
CA LEU A 58 -30.88 -17.47 -36.61
C LEU A 58 -30.80 -18.29 -35.30
N GLU A 59 -31.23 -19.55 -35.31
CA GLU A 59 -31.09 -20.46 -34.16
C GLU A 59 -29.62 -20.75 -33.85
N LYS A 60 -28.79 -20.95 -34.88
CA LYS A 60 -27.34 -21.10 -34.74
C LYS A 60 -26.68 -19.84 -34.18
N ASP A 61 -27.04 -18.68 -34.71
CA ASP A 61 -26.52 -17.40 -34.25
C ASP A 61 -26.92 -17.15 -32.80
N GLN A 62 -28.17 -17.43 -32.44
CA GLN A 62 -28.66 -17.31 -31.06
C GLN A 62 -27.89 -18.23 -30.11
N ALA A 63 -27.66 -19.49 -30.48
CA ALA A 63 -26.87 -20.41 -29.69
C ALA A 63 -25.43 -19.91 -29.49
N SER A 64 -24.78 -19.44 -30.57
CA SER A 64 -23.43 -18.87 -30.48
C SER A 64 -23.38 -17.62 -29.61
N LEU A 65 -24.39 -16.74 -29.72
CA LEU A 65 -24.45 -15.51 -28.95
C LEU A 65 -24.67 -15.78 -27.45
N LEU A 66 -25.48 -16.79 -27.11
CA LEU A 66 -25.65 -17.24 -25.73
C LEU A 66 -24.36 -17.79 -25.14
N ASP A 67 -23.61 -18.59 -25.89
CA ASP A 67 -22.31 -19.11 -25.46
C ASP A 67 -21.30 -17.97 -25.23
N GLN A 68 -21.21 -17.02 -26.18
CA GLN A 68 -20.35 -15.84 -26.04
C GLN A 68 -20.75 -14.98 -24.84
N PHE A 69 -22.05 -14.81 -24.60
CA PHE A 69 -22.57 -14.05 -23.47
C PHE A 69 -22.21 -14.71 -22.13
N GLU A 70 -22.36 -16.03 -22.01
CA GLU A 70 -22.04 -16.75 -20.78
C GLU A 70 -20.52 -16.72 -20.51
N VAL A 71 -19.68 -16.90 -21.54
CA VAL A 71 -18.22 -16.74 -21.42
C VAL A 71 -17.83 -15.33 -20.98
N ALA A 72 -18.42 -14.30 -21.60
CA ALA A 72 -18.15 -12.90 -21.26
C ALA A 72 -18.58 -12.61 -19.81
N LYS A 73 -19.76 -13.08 -19.40
CA LYS A 73 -20.27 -12.93 -18.04
C LYS A 73 -19.35 -13.59 -17.01
N GLN A 74 -18.89 -14.81 -17.25
CA GLN A 74 -17.95 -15.50 -16.37
C GLN A 74 -16.61 -14.77 -16.26
N SER A 75 -16.09 -14.26 -17.38
CA SER A 75 -14.87 -13.45 -17.41
C SER A 75 -15.03 -12.15 -16.61
N HIS A 76 -16.17 -11.47 -16.75
CA HIS A 76 -16.47 -10.27 -15.97
C HIS A 76 -16.57 -10.56 -14.48
N VAL A 77 -17.24 -11.65 -14.07
CA VAL A 77 -17.31 -12.07 -12.66
C VAL A 77 -15.92 -12.36 -12.10
N ALA A 78 -15.08 -13.06 -12.86
CA ALA A 78 -13.70 -13.32 -12.46
C ALA A 78 -12.90 -12.01 -12.32
N LYS A 79 -13.08 -11.06 -13.24
CA LYS A 79 -12.37 -9.78 -13.21
C LYS A 79 -12.81 -8.90 -12.05
N VAL A 80 -14.11 -8.85 -11.75
CA VAL A 80 -14.63 -8.14 -10.57
C VAL A 80 -14.00 -8.68 -9.30
N LYS A 81 -13.97 -10.01 -9.13
CA LYS A 81 -13.37 -10.67 -7.97
C LYS A 81 -11.87 -10.38 -7.83
N GLU A 82 -11.14 -10.32 -8.94
CA GLU A 82 -9.73 -9.95 -8.97
C GLU A 82 -9.53 -8.49 -8.54
N LEU A 83 -10.34 -7.57 -9.08
CA LEU A 83 -10.27 -6.15 -8.74
C LEU A 83 -10.60 -5.90 -7.28
N GLU A 84 -11.62 -6.57 -6.73
CA GLU A 84 -11.96 -6.50 -5.30
C GLU A 84 -10.78 -6.94 -4.41
N ARG A 85 -10.10 -8.04 -4.78
CA ARG A 85 -8.88 -8.47 -4.07
C ARG A 85 -7.77 -7.44 -4.16
N ASN A 86 -7.52 -6.89 -5.34
CA ASN A 86 -6.48 -5.88 -5.52
C ASN A 86 -6.76 -4.62 -4.70
N VAL A 87 -8.01 -4.15 -4.69
CA VAL A 87 -8.44 -3.00 -3.88
C VAL A 87 -8.26 -3.29 -2.39
N SER A 88 -8.62 -4.49 -1.92
CA SER A 88 -8.40 -4.90 -0.52
C SER A 88 -6.91 -4.88 -0.16
N ASN A 89 -6.07 -5.51 -0.97
CA ASN A 89 -4.63 -5.58 -0.75
C ASN A 89 -3.98 -4.18 -0.74
N SER A 90 -4.33 -3.33 -1.71
CA SER A 90 -3.81 -1.95 -1.75
C SER A 90 -4.28 -1.13 -0.56
N ARG A 91 -5.49 -1.36 -0.06
CA ARG A 91 -5.99 -0.67 1.14
C ARG A 91 -5.26 -1.13 2.40
N GLU A 92 -4.98 -2.42 2.54
CA GLU A 92 -4.17 -2.95 3.64
C GLU A 92 -2.75 -2.41 3.60
N GLU A 93 -2.12 -2.39 2.41
CA GLU A 93 -0.78 -1.84 2.23
C GLU A 93 -0.74 -0.33 2.55
N ALA A 94 -1.70 0.46 2.06
CA ALA A 94 -1.80 1.87 2.39
C ALA A 94 -1.97 2.09 3.90
N SER A 95 -2.77 1.26 4.57
CA SER A 95 -2.92 1.30 6.03
C SER A 95 -1.59 1.01 6.74
N ARG A 96 -0.87 -0.05 6.31
CA ARG A 96 0.44 -0.42 6.86
C ARG A 96 1.46 0.71 6.69
N LEU A 97 1.59 1.26 5.49
CA LEU A 97 2.50 2.37 5.20
C LEU A 97 2.17 3.61 6.04
N ASN A 98 0.88 3.93 6.22
CA ASN A 98 0.48 5.03 7.09
C ASN A 98 0.87 4.80 8.56
N MET A 99 0.71 3.56 9.06
CA MET A 99 1.16 3.21 10.41
C MET A 99 2.69 3.31 10.55
N GLU A 100 3.45 2.82 9.56
CA GLU A 100 4.91 2.92 9.52
C GLU A 100 5.37 4.38 9.47
N LEU A 101 4.75 5.22 8.63
CA LEU A 101 5.05 6.65 8.57
C LEU A 101 4.76 7.35 9.91
N ALA A 102 3.64 7.04 10.56
CA ALA A 102 3.32 7.58 11.87
C ALA A 102 4.37 7.16 12.92
N GLN A 103 4.81 5.89 12.90
CA GLN A 103 5.86 5.39 13.80
C GLN A 103 7.21 6.05 13.53
N ILE A 104 7.63 6.15 12.27
CA ILE A 104 8.89 6.79 11.86
C ILE A 104 8.87 8.27 12.26
N THR A 105 7.77 8.97 12.00
CA THR A 105 7.59 10.37 12.40
C THR A 105 7.71 10.54 13.91
N LYS A 106 7.08 9.65 14.69
CA LYS A 106 7.18 9.65 16.16
C LYS A 106 8.62 9.41 16.62
N LYS A 107 9.30 8.38 16.07
CA LYS A 107 10.70 8.08 16.38
C LYS A 107 11.62 9.24 16.05
N HIS A 108 11.44 9.86 14.88
CA HIS A 108 12.21 11.03 14.45
C HIS A 108 12.02 12.22 15.40
N LYS A 109 10.78 12.49 15.82
CA LYS A 109 10.49 13.53 16.82
C LYS A 109 11.16 13.23 18.17
N THR A 110 11.06 12.00 18.65
CA THR A 110 11.74 11.57 19.89
C THR A 110 13.26 11.72 19.78
N LEU A 111 13.86 11.34 18.65
CA LEU A 111 15.31 11.51 18.42
C LEU A 111 15.72 12.99 18.39
N LEU A 112 14.92 13.87 17.80
CA LEU A 112 15.14 15.32 17.83
C LEU A 112 15.05 15.90 19.25
N ASP A 113 14.10 15.44 20.06
CA ASP A 113 13.99 15.88 21.45
C ASP A 113 15.13 15.32 22.31
N GLN A 114 15.53 14.06 22.09
CA GLN A 114 16.68 13.46 22.76
C GLN A 114 17.99 14.13 22.35
N SER A 115 18.17 14.52 21.09
CA SER A 115 19.40 15.19 20.65
C SER A 115 19.55 16.59 21.23
N LYS A 116 18.45 17.32 21.47
CA LYS A 116 18.46 18.54 22.30
C LYS A 116 18.97 18.24 23.71
N ASN A 117 18.44 17.20 24.34
CA ASN A 117 18.88 16.78 25.68
C ASN A 117 20.35 16.36 25.71
N VAL A 118 20.92 15.82 24.62
CA VAL A 118 22.35 15.42 24.54
C VAL A 118 23.28 16.63 24.70
N VAL A 119 22.92 17.80 24.14
CA VAL A 119 23.73 19.03 24.32
C VAL A 119 23.74 19.45 25.80
N ASP A 120 22.57 19.40 26.44
CA ASP A 120 22.44 19.69 27.87
C ASP A 120 23.23 18.68 28.71
N LEU A 121 23.17 17.39 28.36
CA LEU A 121 23.89 16.30 29.03
C LEU A 121 25.41 16.46 28.93
N ILE A 122 25.93 16.88 27.77
CA ILE A 122 27.36 17.20 27.60
C ILE A 122 27.75 18.39 28.47
N SER A 123 26.88 19.41 28.58
CA SER A 123 27.12 20.58 29.42
C SER A 123 27.13 20.22 30.91
N GLU A 124 26.22 19.36 31.36
CA GLU A 124 26.16 18.84 32.73
C GLU A 124 27.36 17.96 33.04
N GLN A 125 27.76 17.07 32.13
CA GLN A 125 28.95 16.24 32.33
C GLN A 125 30.21 17.10 32.51
N LYS A 126 30.36 18.18 31.71
CA LYS A 126 31.48 19.12 31.84
C LYS A 126 31.46 19.85 33.19
N LYS A 127 30.28 20.33 33.63
CA LYS A 127 30.09 20.95 34.95
C LYS A 127 30.40 19.97 36.08
N LEU A 128 29.87 18.75 36.04
CA LEU A 128 30.10 17.71 37.04
C LEU A 128 31.58 17.33 37.11
N LYS A 129 32.26 17.21 35.97
CA LYS A 129 33.71 16.94 35.92
C LYS A 129 34.51 18.10 36.53
N SER A 130 34.17 19.35 36.22
CA SER A 130 34.81 20.52 36.81
C SER A 130 34.57 20.60 38.32
N ASN A 131 33.34 20.36 38.78
CA ASN A 131 33.00 20.33 40.19
C ASN A 131 33.77 19.22 40.92
N LYS A 132 33.85 18.01 40.33
CA LYS A 132 34.63 16.90 40.90
C LYS A 132 36.11 17.26 41.06
N ILE A 133 36.70 17.89 40.04
CA ILE A 133 38.10 18.36 40.12
C ILE A 133 38.24 19.39 41.25
N SER A 134 37.39 20.42 41.27
CA SER A 134 37.45 21.47 42.30
C SER A 134 37.27 20.92 43.72
N LEU A 135 36.37 19.93 43.88
CA LEU A 135 36.11 19.30 45.16
C LEU A 135 37.27 18.41 45.58
N SER A 136 37.88 17.68 44.64
CA SER A 136 39.11 16.90 44.90
C SER A 136 40.26 17.81 45.33
N THR A 137 40.50 18.90 44.61
CA THR A 137 41.52 19.89 44.96
C THR A 137 41.24 20.51 46.32
N LYS A 138 39.98 20.81 46.65
CA LYS A 138 39.62 21.35 47.96
C LYS A 138 39.81 20.31 49.07
N VAL A 139 39.51 19.04 48.83
CA VAL A 139 39.76 17.95 49.78
C VAL A 139 41.25 17.77 50.00
N GLU A 140 42.06 17.74 48.94
CA GLU A 140 43.52 17.64 49.02
C GLU A 140 44.12 18.83 49.77
N TYR A 141 43.68 20.04 49.45
CA TYR A 141 44.09 21.27 50.15
C TYR A 141 43.76 21.21 51.65
N LEU A 142 42.51 20.88 52.00
CA LEU A 142 42.08 20.78 53.40
C LEU A 142 42.80 19.65 54.15
N GLN A 143 43.12 18.54 53.48
CA GLN A 143 43.92 17.47 54.07
C GLN A 143 45.35 17.91 54.34
N GLN A 144 45.96 18.64 53.41
CA GLN A 144 47.31 19.20 53.57
C GLN A 144 47.35 20.24 54.70
N GLU A 145 46.40 21.18 54.72
CA GLU A 145 46.29 22.18 55.79
C GLU A 145 46.10 21.50 57.16
N ASN A 146 45.27 20.46 57.24
CA ASN A 146 45.10 19.70 58.48
C ASN A 146 46.38 18.96 58.89
N ALA A 147 47.13 18.39 57.93
CA ALA A 147 48.40 17.73 58.20
C ALA A 147 49.46 18.72 58.72
N ASP A 148 49.53 19.91 58.15
CA ASP A 148 50.45 20.98 58.56
C ASP A 148 50.09 21.57 59.94
N LEU A 149 48.80 21.77 60.21
CA LEU A 149 48.33 22.16 61.55
C LEU A 149 48.64 21.07 62.59
N ARG A 150 48.48 19.79 62.23
CA ARG A 150 48.83 18.66 63.10
C ARG A 150 50.34 18.56 63.33
N SER A 151 51.17 18.81 62.32
CA SER A 151 52.64 18.76 62.46
C SER A 151 53.15 19.90 63.34
N THR A 152 52.62 21.11 63.16
CA THR A 152 52.91 22.28 64.00
C THR A 152 52.51 22.02 65.45
N ARG A 153 51.29 21.51 65.68
CA ARG A 153 50.83 21.13 67.02
C ARG A 153 51.71 20.03 67.62
N ARG A 154 52.08 19.00 66.85
CA ARG A 154 52.98 17.93 67.32
C ARG A 154 54.36 18.47 67.72
N LEU A 155 54.92 19.42 66.97
CA LEU A 155 56.20 20.05 67.27
C LEU A 155 56.13 20.86 68.57
N GLN A 156 55.04 21.61 68.80
CA GLN A 156 54.80 22.33 70.06
C GLN A 156 54.72 21.36 71.26
N TRP A 157 53.98 20.25 71.12
CA TRP A 157 53.91 19.23 72.17
C TRP A 157 55.24 18.49 72.38
N PHE A 158 56.02 18.28 71.32
CA PHE A 158 57.36 17.70 71.41
C PHE A 158 58.34 18.64 72.13
N LEU A 159 58.32 19.94 71.81
CA LEU A 159 59.12 20.95 72.51
C LEU A 159 58.73 21.08 73.98
N ALA A 160 57.42 21.04 74.29
CA ALA A 160 56.95 21.02 75.67
C ALA A 160 57.44 19.75 76.41
N GLY A 161 57.34 18.57 75.79
CA GLY A 161 57.85 17.32 76.35
C GLY A 161 59.37 17.31 76.55
N GLY A 162 60.12 17.79 75.55
CA GLY A 162 61.58 17.93 75.63
C GLY A 162 62.01 18.94 76.70
N GLY A 163 61.30 20.06 76.82
CA GLY A 163 61.52 21.06 77.87
C GLY A 163 61.28 20.50 79.27
N VAL A 164 60.16 19.78 79.48
CA VAL A 164 59.87 19.10 80.75
C VAL A 164 60.94 18.05 81.05
N PHE A 165 61.39 17.28 80.06
CA PHE A 165 62.46 16.30 80.23
C PHE A 165 63.80 16.96 80.61
N PHE A 166 64.15 18.08 79.97
CA PHE A 166 65.36 18.84 80.28
C PHE A 166 65.33 19.43 81.69
N ILE A 167 64.20 20.02 82.10
CA ILE A 167 64.00 20.54 83.46
C ILE A 167 64.07 19.40 84.48
N GLY A 168 63.39 18.27 84.21
CA GLY A 168 63.45 17.07 85.05
C GLY A 168 64.86 16.49 85.15
N TRP A 169 65.64 16.52 84.07
CA TRP A 169 67.03 16.05 84.06
C TRP A 169 67.94 16.95 84.88
N ILE A 170 67.81 18.28 84.75
CA ILE A 170 68.55 19.25 85.56
C ILE A 170 68.19 19.10 87.04
N ALA A 171 66.89 19.04 87.38
CA ALA A 171 66.41 18.85 88.75
C ALA A 171 66.89 17.51 89.35
N GLY A 172 66.84 16.42 88.58
CA GLY A 172 67.33 15.11 88.99
C GLY A 172 68.85 15.06 89.22
N LYS A 173 69.63 15.80 88.41
CA LYS A 173 71.09 15.90 88.58
C LYS A 173 71.47 16.74 89.80
N VAL A 174 70.70 17.79 90.11
CA VAL A 174 70.86 18.59 91.34
C VAL A 174 70.45 17.78 92.58
N SER A 175 69.51 16.84 92.47
CA SER A 175 69.10 15.97 93.57
C SER A 175 70.13 14.88 93.94
N ARG A 176 71.18 14.65 93.13
CA ARG A 176 72.30 13.73 93.47
C ARG A 176 73.44 14.47 94.17
N LYS A 177 73.14 15.09 95.31
CA LYS A 177 74.15 15.44 96.34
C LYS A 177 73.54 15.25 97.74
N LYS A 178 73.61 14.00 98.25
CA LYS A 178 73.96 13.60 99.64
C LYS A 178 73.48 12.17 99.95
N LYS A 179 74.42 11.25 100.11
CA LYS A 179 74.67 10.55 101.38
C LYS A 179 76.07 9.94 101.35
N LEU A 180 76.96 10.47 102.19
CA LEU A 180 78.12 9.75 102.70
C LEU A 180 77.61 8.53 103.48
N TYR A 181 78.26 7.38 103.33
CA TYR A 181 79.13 6.73 104.34
C TYR A 181 79.99 5.70 103.61
#